data_AF-A0AAV2H0A9-F1
#
_entry.id   AF-A0AAV2H0A9-F1
#
_cell.length_a   1.000
_cell.length_b   1.000
_cell.length_c   1.000
_cell.angle_alpha   90.00
_cell.angle_beta   90.00
_cell.angle_gamma   90.00
#
_symmetry.space_group_name_H-M   'P 1'
#
loop_
_entity.id
_entity.type
_entity.pdbx_description
1 polymer ?
#
loop_
_entity_poly.entity_id
_entity_poly.type
_entity_poly.pdbx_seq_one_letter_code
_entity_poly.pdbx_strand_id
1 'polypeptide(L)'
;MKNRNIKSVTDHDMDSIPEEKLIDDLYKFLSKLHKQLSDLQLVKQERLKIKSLEIMRDVSGFTVERVQSVLPTGGLGVKVTSGFVPVGSITSLYPGLIYESHEPIFFQSIGNSFIFRCADGLLIDGNDRGLSKSLYKSCRGRDSCWPMPACDDSWLKPELICPLNIGQYVNNHNKQYPANVAYQELDIPDSFPAHLRQYLPNNFYSPSLNVSEGMQRYKLLRVVALVSVKEIKSGEELFSSYFTLVR
;
A
#
# COMPACT_ATOMS: atom_id res chain seq x y z
N MET A 1 17.12 34.19 3.38
CA MET A 1 17.09 32.74 3.10
C MET A 1 16.06 32.48 2.00
N LYS A 2 16.41 31.63 1.03
CA LYS A 2 15.81 31.54 -0.31
C LYS A 2 14.27 31.37 -0.32
N ASN A 3 13.61 32.20 -1.13
CA ASN A 3 12.25 32.01 -1.63
C ASN A 3 12.12 30.60 -2.24
N ARG A 4 11.49 29.68 -1.51
CA ARG A 4 10.96 28.44 -2.09
C ARG A 4 9.66 28.84 -2.77
N ASN A 5 9.71 29.00 -4.09
CA ASN A 5 8.52 29.10 -4.92
C ASN A 5 7.70 27.82 -4.71
N ILE A 6 6.65 27.94 -3.91
CA ILE A 6 5.55 26.99 -3.81
C ILE A 6 4.88 27.04 -5.18
N LYS A 7 5.13 26.03 -6.01
CA LYS A 7 4.33 25.85 -7.22
C LYS A 7 2.96 25.40 -6.77
N SER A 8 1.99 26.24 -7.10
CA SER A 8 0.56 26.02 -6.97
C SER A 8 0.17 24.63 -7.43
N VAL A 9 -0.72 24.02 -6.64
CA VAL A 9 -1.59 22.91 -7.05
C VAL A 9 -2.11 23.26 -8.45
N THR A 10 -1.77 22.43 -9.43
CA THR A 10 -2.41 22.53 -10.72
C THR A 10 -3.79 21.94 -10.53
N ASP A 11 -4.81 22.71 -10.93
CA ASP A 11 -6.24 22.38 -10.93
C ASP A 11 -6.54 21.14 -11.79
N HIS A 12 -6.04 20.00 -11.34
CA HIS A 12 -6.60 18.72 -11.68
C HIS A 12 -7.16 18.17 -10.37
N ASP A 13 -8.38 18.60 -10.08
CA ASP A 13 -9.38 17.69 -9.51
C ASP A 13 -9.44 16.48 -10.46
N MET A 14 -8.48 15.56 -10.34
CA MET A 14 -8.65 14.22 -10.87
C MET A 14 -9.80 13.67 -10.06
N ASP A 15 -10.95 13.50 -10.70
CA ASP A 15 -12.14 12.88 -10.10
C ASP A 15 -11.68 11.67 -9.27
N SER A 16 -11.68 11.83 -7.95
CA SER A 16 -11.24 10.75 -7.08
C SER A 16 -12.18 9.58 -7.35
N ILE A 17 -11.60 8.41 -7.62
CA ILE A 17 -12.42 7.23 -7.89
C ILE A 17 -13.25 6.98 -6.62
N PRO A 18 -14.57 6.75 -6.71
CA PRO A 18 -15.38 6.53 -5.52
C PRO A 18 -14.77 5.45 -4.63
N GLU A 19 -14.57 5.76 -3.35
CA GLU A 19 -13.92 4.87 -2.39
C GLU A 19 -14.57 3.49 -2.35
N GLU A 20 -15.90 3.44 -2.38
CA GLU A 20 -16.70 2.21 -2.41
C GLU A 20 -16.32 1.30 -3.59
N LYS A 21 -16.05 1.87 -4.77
CA LYS A 21 -15.60 1.11 -5.94
C LYS A 21 -14.22 0.50 -5.69
N LEU A 22 -13.29 1.26 -5.13
CA LEU A 22 -11.94 0.77 -4.85
C LEU A 22 -11.94 -0.33 -3.79
N ILE A 23 -12.78 -0.19 -2.76
CA ILE A 23 -12.97 -1.22 -1.73
C ILE A 23 -13.58 -2.48 -2.34
N ASP A 24 -14.57 -2.36 -3.24
CA ASP A 24 -15.17 -3.50 -3.95
C ASP A 24 -14.16 -4.20 -4.88
N ASP A 25 -13.36 -3.44 -5.63
CA ASP A 25 -12.28 -3.97 -6.48
C ASP A 25 -11.22 -4.71 -5.64
N LEU A 26 -10.82 -4.13 -4.50
CA LEU A 26 -9.92 -4.76 -3.55
C LEU A 26 -10.52 -6.03 -2.94
N TYR A 27 -11.80 -5.99 -2.56
CA TYR A 27 -12.52 -7.15 -2.03
C TYR A 27 -12.55 -8.31 -3.04
N LYS A 28 -12.88 -8.05 -4.31
CA LYS A 28 -12.89 -9.06 -5.39
C LYS A 28 -11.51 -9.68 -5.56
N PHE A 29 -10.47 -8.84 -5.61
CA PHE A 29 -9.10 -9.29 -5.76
C PHE A 29 -8.66 -10.18 -4.59
N LEU A 30 -8.82 -9.71 -3.34
CA LEU A 30 -8.42 -10.46 -2.15
C LEU A 30 -9.23 -11.74 -1.97
N SER A 31 -10.52 -11.73 -2.32
CA SER A 31 -11.37 -12.94 -2.28
C SER A 31 -10.87 -14.00 -3.26
N LYS A 32 -10.49 -13.59 -4.48
CA LYS A 32 -9.92 -14.51 -5.48
C LYS A 32 -8.56 -15.04 -5.04
N LEU A 33 -7.72 -14.16 -4.48
CA LEU A 33 -6.41 -14.52 -3.93
C LEU A 33 -6.56 -15.56 -2.81
N HIS A 34 -7.44 -15.30 -1.84
CA HIS A 34 -7.71 -16.21 -0.74
C HIS A 34 -8.17 -17.58 -1.23
N LYS A 35 -9.18 -17.62 -2.11
CA LYS A 35 -9.75 -18.86 -2.65
C LYS A 35 -8.71 -19.73 -3.37
N GLN A 36 -7.70 -19.14 -4.01
CA GLN A 36 -6.71 -19.90 -4.76
C GLN A 36 -5.46 -20.25 -3.94
N LEU A 37 -5.15 -19.50 -2.88
CA LEU A 37 -3.98 -19.74 -2.05
C LEU A 37 -4.28 -20.53 -0.77
N SER A 38 -5.54 -20.59 -0.32
CA SER A 38 -5.95 -21.32 0.89
C SER A 38 -5.52 -22.78 0.89
N ASP A 39 -5.47 -23.40 -0.29
CA ASP A 39 -5.17 -24.83 -0.46
C ASP A 39 -3.66 -25.10 -0.59
N LEU A 40 -2.83 -24.04 -0.63
CA LEU A 40 -1.41 -24.09 -0.92
C LEU A 40 -0.52 -23.77 0.30
N GLN A 41 -1.04 -23.89 1.52
CA GLN A 41 -0.36 -23.44 2.76
C GLN A 41 1.03 -24.07 3.01
N LEU A 42 1.33 -25.25 2.45
CA LEU A 42 2.62 -25.94 2.59
C LEU A 42 3.60 -25.66 1.43
N VAL A 43 3.23 -24.78 0.50
CA VAL A 43 4.02 -24.50 -0.71
C VAL A 43 5.08 -23.43 -0.42
N LYS A 44 6.26 -23.57 -1.05
CA LYS A 44 7.35 -22.58 -0.99
C LYS A 44 6.85 -21.17 -1.40
N GLN A 45 7.28 -20.13 -0.68
CA GLN A 45 6.86 -18.74 -0.92
C GLN A 45 7.07 -18.26 -2.36
N GLU A 46 8.13 -18.70 -3.03
CA GLU A 46 8.39 -18.37 -4.44
C GLU A 46 7.28 -18.85 -5.38
N ARG A 47 6.75 -20.06 -5.17
CA ARG A 47 5.63 -20.59 -5.95
C ARG A 47 4.34 -19.85 -5.63
N LEU A 48 4.14 -19.45 -4.38
CA LEU A 48 3.00 -18.61 -3.99
C LEU A 48 3.08 -17.25 -4.68
N LYS A 49 4.26 -16.60 -4.71
CA LYS A 49 4.48 -15.34 -5.45
C LYS A 49 4.09 -15.48 -6.92
N ILE A 50 4.60 -16.50 -7.62
CA ILE A 50 4.26 -16.75 -9.03
C ILE A 50 2.75 -16.90 -9.19
N LYS A 51 2.11 -17.70 -8.32
CA LYS A 51 0.67 -17.92 -8.38
C LYS A 51 -0.14 -16.64 -8.13
N SER A 52 0.31 -15.81 -7.19
CA SER A 52 -0.30 -14.52 -6.89
C SER A 52 -0.22 -13.55 -8.07
N LEU A 53 0.90 -13.54 -8.81
CA LEU A 53 1.02 -12.74 -10.03
C LEU A 53 0.10 -13.24 -11.14
N GLU A 54 -0.06 -14.56 -11.30
CA GLU A 54 -1.07 -15.13 -12.21
C GLU A 54 -2.48 -14.66 -11.84
N ILE A 55 -2.84 -14.72 -10.54
CA ILE A 55 -4.13 -14.26 -10.03
C ILE A 55 -4.33 -12.77 -10.30
N MET A 56 -3.30 -11.95 -10.07
CA MET A 56 -3.35 -10.52 -10.35
C MET A 56 -3.61 -10.26 -11.84
N ARG A 57 -2.91 -10.98 -12.73
CA ARG A 57 -3.16 -10.86 -14.17
C ARG A 57 -4.59 -11.24 -14.53
N ASP A 58 -5.10 -12.33 -13.97
CA ASP A 58 -6.42 -12.87 -14.29
C ASP A 58 -7.56 -11.96 -13.77
N VAL A 59 -7.38 -11.32 -12.62
CA VAL A 59 -8.41 -10.45 -12.00
C VAL A 59 -8.30 -9.02 -12.49
N SER A 60 -7.09 -8.46 -12.49
CA SER A 60 -6.86 -7.03 -12.76
C SER A 60 -6.49 -6.76 -14.20
N GLY A 61 -6.14 -7.79 -14.99
CA GLY A 61 -5.69 -7.64 -16.38
C GLY A 61 -4.21 -7.25 -16.53
N PHE A 62 -3.46 -7.15 -15.43
CA PHE A 62 -2.05 -6.77 -15.43
C PHE A 62 -1.28 -7.33 -14.23
N THR A 63 0.05 -7.24 -14.28
CA THR A 63 0.93 -7.53 -13.14
C THR A 63 1.83 -6.34 -12.86
N VAL A 64 2.09 -6.08 -11.58
CA VAL A 64 3.13 -5.14 -11.15
C VAL A 64 4.19 -5.87 -10.34
N GLU A 65 5.44 -5.47 -10.52
CA GLU A 65 6.55 -6.03 -9.76
C GLU A 65 7.57 -4.96 -9.39
N ARG A 66 8.30 -5.23 -8.32
CA ARG A 66 9.44 -4.42 -7.89
C ARG A 66 10.63 -4.67 -8.82
N VAL A 67 11.18 -3.61 -9.39
CA VAL A 67 12.31 -3.64 -10.32
C VAL A 67 13.36 -2.59 -9.96
N GLN A 68 14.53 -2.63 -10.59
CA GLN A 68 15.45 -1.49 -10.57
C GLN A 68 14.80 -0.32 -11.30
N SER A 69 14.73 0.85 -10.66
CA SER A 69 14.12 2.04 -11.26
C SER A 69 14.93 2.52 -12.46
N VAL A 70 14.24 3.09 -13.46
CA VAL A 70 14.85 3.83 -14.57
C VAL A 70 15.50 5.14 -14.10
N LEU A 71 15.14 5.62 -12.90
CA LEU A 71 15.78 6.78 -12.28
C LEU A 71 17.15 6.38 -11.70
N PRO A 72 18.26 7.03 -12.13
CA PRO A 72 19.61 6.67 -11.66
C PRO A 72 19.78 6.68 -10.14
N THR A 73 19.05 7.54 -9.44
CA THR A 73 19.08 7.67 -7.97
C THR A 73 17.81 7.15 -7.29
N GLY A 74 16.90 6.52 -8.03
CA GLY A 74 15.62 6.05 -7.50
C GLY A 74 15.69 4.72 -6.75
N GLY A 75 16.81 3.99 -6.85
CA GLY A 75 16.91 2.66 -6.26
C GLY A 75 15.89 1.72 -6.89
N LEU A 76 14.98 1.16 -6.09
CA LEU A 76 13.91 0.29 -6.58
C LEU A 76 12.71 1.12 -7.05
N GLY A 77 12.01 0.60 -8.05
CA GLY A 77 10.76 1.12 -8.59
C GLY A 77 9.71 0.03 -8.68
N VAL A 78 8.51 0.40 -9.11
CA VAL A 78 7.44 -0.55 -9.43
C VAL A 78 7.09 -0.42 -10.89
N LYS A 79 7.02 -1.54 -11.61
CA LYS A 79 6.77 -1.55 -13.06
C LYS A 79 5.66 -2.51 -13.40
N VAL A 80 4.87 -2.15 -14.41
CA VAL A 80 3.91 -3.07 -15.03
C VAL A 80 4.71 -4.09 -15.84
N THR A 81 4.66 -5.36 -15.47
CA THR A 81 5.45 -6.43 -16.11
C THR A 81 4.65 -7.24 -17.13
N SER A 82 3.33 -7.20 -17.06
CA SER A 82 2.43 -7.86 -18.01
C SER A 82 1.08 -7.13 -18.08
N GLY A 83 0.42 -7.23 -19.22
CA GLY A 83 -0.92 -6.71 -19.41
C GLY A 83 -0.99 -5.18 -19.54
N PHE A 84 -2.11 -4.62 -19.09
CA PHE A 84 -2.46 -3.22 -19.27
C PHE A 84 -3.28 -2.72 -18.07
N VAL A 85 -2.94 -1.55 -17.56
CA VAL A 85 -3.63 -0.90 -16.43
C VAL A 85 -4.62 0.14 -16.96
N PRO A 86 -5.93 -0.07 -16.82
CA PRO A 86 -6.94 0.95 -17.12
C PRO A 86 -6.85 2.13 -16.15
N VAL A 87 -7.36 3.31 -16.53
CA VAL A 87 -7.54 4.45 -15.62
C VAL A 87 -8.44 4.07 -14.43
N GLY A 88 -8.11 4.53 -13.23
CA GLY A 88 -8.92 4.30 -12.03
C GLY A 88 -8.77 2.91 -11.40
N SER A 89 -7.65 2.23 -11.68
CA SER A 89 -7.34 0.89 -11.17
C SER A 89 -6.33 0.95 -10.03
N ILE A 90 -6.50 0.11 -9.00
CA ILE A 90 -5.51 -0.06 -7.93
C ILE A 90 -4.29 -0.76 -8.51
N THR A 91 -3.15 -0.07 -8.57
CA THR A 91 -1.89 -0.66 -9.00
C THR A 91 -1.12 -1.27 -7.85
N SER A 92 -1.19 -0.65 -6.67
CA SER A 92 -0.46 -1.08 -5.48
C SER A 92 -1.07 -0.46 -4.21
N LEU A 93 -0.74 -1.03 -3.06
CA LEU A 93 -1.05 -0.54 -1.73
C LEU A 93 0.25 -0.12 -1.06
N TYR A 94 0.23 1.02 -0.37
CA TYR A 94 1.34 1.50 0.45
C TYR A 94 1.35 0.75 1.79
N PRO A 95 2.30 -0.17 2.00
CA PRO A 95 2.35 -0.95 3.22
C PRO A 95 2.86 -0.12 4.40
N GLY A 96 2.58 -0.57 5.61
CA GLY A 96 3.28 -0.05 6.78
C GLY A 96 2.49 -0.05 8.07
N LEU A 97 3.21 0.25 9.15
CA LEU A 97 2.61 0.38 10.48
C LEU A 97 2.00 1.78 10.62
N ILE A 98 0.73 1.85 11.02
CA ILE A 98 -0.03 3.08 11.18
C ILE A 98 0.23 3.65 12.57
N TYR A 99 0.58 4.92 12.62
CA TYR A 99 0.75 5.70 13.82
C TYR A 99 -0.28 6.84 13.87
N GLU A 100 -0.97 6.96 14.99
CA GLU A 100 -1.73 8.15 15.34
C GLU A 100 -0.79 9.31 15.69
N SER A 101 -1.29 10.54 15.60
CA SER A 101 -0.46 11.75 15.77
C SER A 101 0.22 11.86 17.15
N HIS A 102 -0.28 11.15 18.16
CA HIS A 102 0.28 11.13 19.52
C HIS A 102 1.21 9.94 19.78
N GLU A 103 1.33 8.99 18.86
CA GLU A 103 2.11 7.78 19.04
C GLU A 103 3.61 7.98 18.73
N PRO A 104 4.50 7.24 19.41
CA PRO A 104 5.93 7.44 19.29
C PRO A 104 6.49 6.89 17.97
N ILE A 105 6.76 7.77 17.01
CA ILE A 105 7.40 7.44 15.73
C ILE A 105 8.86 7.93 15.60
N PHE A 106 9.35 8.72 16.58
CA PHE A 106 10.61 9.48 16.43
C PHE A 106 11.78 8.64 15.93
N PHE A 107 12.11 7.52 16.60
CA PHE A 107 13.26 6.69 16.21
C PHE A 107 13.09 6.02 14.84
N GLN A 108 11.87 5.61 14.49
CA GLN A 108 11.52 5.00 13.21
C GLN A 108 11.59 6.00 12.06
N SER A 109 11.41 7.29 12.35
CA SER A 109 11.38 8.36 11.35
C SER A 109 12.78 8.87 10.93
N ILE A 110 13.82 8.62 11.73
CA ILE A 110 15.17 9.15 11.45
C ILE A 110 15.73 8.54 10.16
N GLY A 111 15.90 9.38 9.14
CA GLY A 111 16.42 8.95 7.83
C GLY A 111 15.47 8.03 7.06
N ASN A 112 14.20 7.96 7.43
CA ASN A 112 13.22 7.08 6.81
C ASN A 112 12.43 7.81 5.72
N SER A 113 12.72 7.50 4.46
CA SER A 113 12.00 8.04 3.30
C SER A 113 10.65 7.37 3.04
N PHE A 114 10.29 6.33 3.80
CA PHE A 114 9.05 5.56 3.66
C PHE A 114 8.00 5.93 4.71
N ILE A 115 8.13 7.12 5.33
CA ILE A 115 7.05 7.68 6.16
C ILE A 115 6.05 8.39 5.24
N PHE A 116 4.86 7.83 5.11
CA PHE A 116 3.73 8.46 4.46
C PHE A 116 2.88 9.21 5.49
N ARG A 117 2.42 10.41 5.17
CA ARG A 117 1.50 11.21 6.00
C ARG A 117 0.16 11.32 5.30
N CYS A 118 -0.87 10.77 5.92
CA CYS A 118 -2.26 10.88 5.48
C CYS A 118 -2.79 12.30 5.70
N ALA A 119 -3.87 12.66 5.03
CA ALA A 119 -4.48 13.99 5.06
C ALA A 119 -4.97 14.39 6.47
N ASP A 120 -5.37 13.43 7.28
CA ASP A 120 -5.80 13.59 8.67
C ASP A 120 -4.65 13.60 9.69
N GLY A 121 -3.40 13.44 9.23
CA GLY A 121 -2.22 13.43 10.09
C GLY A 121 -1.82 12.06 10.63
N LEU A 122 -2.51 10.97 10.24
CA LEU A 122 -2.01 9.61 10.45
C LEU A 122 -0.69 9.42 9.69
N LEU A 123 0.24 8.68 10.28
CA LEU A 123 1.51 8.34 9.66
C LEU A 123 1.56 6.85 9.35
N ILE A 124 2.10 6.47 8.19
CA ILE A 124 2.32 5.07 7.82
C ILE A 124 3.82 4.87 7.61
N ASP A 125 4.40 3.96 8.38
CA ASP A 125 5.81 3.58 8.26
C ASP A 125 5.96 2.35 7.36
N GLY A 126 6.29 2.59 6.09
CA GLY A 126 6.47 1.57 5.06
C GLY A 126 7.90 1.03 4.94
N ASN A 127 8.78 1.28 5.90
CA ASN A 127 10.17 0.83 5.83
C ASN A 127 10.28 -0.68 6.15
N ASP A 128 10.78 -1.45 5.19
CA ASP A 128 10.87 -2.91 5.26
C ASP A 128 12.09 -3.42 6.04
N ARG A 129 12.86 -2.51 6.66
CA ARG A 129 14.15 -2.78 7.31
C ARG A 129 14.18 -2.28 8.76
N GLY A 130 15.20 -2.73 9.49
CA GLY A 130 15.57 -2.19 10.80
C GLY A 130 14.44 -2.21 11.85
N LEU A 131 14.32 -1.12 12.59
CA LEU A 131 13.36 -0.96 13.68
C LEU A 131 11.91 -1.01 13.18
N SER A 132 11.61 -0.34 12.07
CA SER A 132 10.29 -0.33 11.42
C SER A 132 9.78 -1.75 11.13
N LYS A 133 10.61 -2.57 10.49
CA LYS A 133 10.33 -4.00 10.25
C LYS A 133 10.03 -4.77 11.53
N SER A 134 10.83 -4.55 12.58
CA SER A 134 10.69 -5.24 13.86
C SER A 134 9.36 -4.89 14.54
N LEU A 135 9.03 -3.60 14.58
CA LEU A 135 7.79 -3.09 15.16
C LEU A 135 6.57 -3.58 14.39
N TYR A 136 6.60 -3.56 13.06
CA TYR A 136 5.51 -4.09 12.24
C TYR A 136 5.23 -5.55 12.56
N LYS A 137 6.28 -6.40 12.60
CA LYS A 137 6.14 -7.82 12.96
C LYS A 137 5.62 -8.02 14.38
N SER A 138 6.07 -7.19 15.33
CA SER A 138 5.60 -7.24 16.71
C SER A 138 4.12 -6.91 16.82
N CYS A 139 3.66 -5.82 16.19
CA CYS A 139 2.25 -5.41 16.20
C CYS A 139 1.37 -6.43 15.46
N ARG A 140 1.82 -6.94 14.30
CA ARG A 140 1.15 -8.06 13.62
C ARG A 140 1.00 -9.25 14.56
N GLY A 141 2.06 -9.64 15.26
CA GLY A 141 2.03 -10.78 16.20
C GLY A 141 1.06 -10.56 17.35
N ARG A 142 1.03 -9.35 17.92
CA ARG A 142 0.09 -8.95 18.98
C ARG A 142 -1.37 -9.08 18.54
N ASP A 143 -1.68 -8.62 17.33
CA ASP A 143 -3.06 -8.52 16.86
C ASP A 143 -3.55 -9.78 16.11
N SER A 144 -2.65 -10.73 15.82
CA SER A 144 -3.01 -11.98 15.15
C SER A 144 -3.76 -12.92 16.10
N CYS A 145 -4.83 -13.54 15.61
CA CYS A 145 -5.56 -14.58 16.32
C CYS A 145 -5.33 -15.92 15.60
N TRP A 146 -4.55 -16.82 16.19
CA TRP A 146 -4.20 -18.09 15.53
C TRP A 146 -5.45 -18.86 15.08
N PRO A 147 -5.51 -19.38 13.84
CA PRO A 147 -4.44 -19.43 12.82
C PRO A 147 -4.38 -18.23 11.86
N MET A 148 -5.16 -17.18 12.08
CA MET A 148 -5.37 -16.06 11.16
C MET A 148 -4.44 -14.88 11.47
N PRO A 149 -3.50 -14.53 10.55
CA PRO A 149 -2.72 -13.30 10.68
C PRO A 149 -3.59 -12.05 10.65
N ALA A 150 -3.22 -11.03 11.42
CA ALA A 150 -3.91 -9.73 11.40
C ALA A 150 -3.70 -8.95 10.09
N CYS A 151 -2.52 -9.10 9.48
CA CYS A 151 -2.11 -8.40 8.28
C CYS A 151 -1.02 -9.19 7.52
N ASP A 152 -0.77 -8.80 6.28
CA ASP A 152 0.29 -9.36 5.44
C ASP A 152 1.66 -8.84 5.87
N ASP A 153 2.61 -9.73 6.14
CA ASP A 153 4.02 -9.40 6.40
C ASP A 153 4.96 -9.83 5.27
N SER A 154 4.42 -10.37 4.18
CA SER A 154 5.21 -10.79 3.02
C SER A 154 5.88 -9.62 2.31
N TRP A 155 5.32 -8.41 2.40
CA TRP A 155 5.92 -7.18 1.87
C TRP A 155 7.26 -6.81 2.52
N LEU A 156 7.58 -7.38 3.69
CA LEU A 156 8.89 -7.25 4.35
C LEU A 156 9.98 -8.12 3.69
N LYS A 157 9.65 -8.85 2.62
CA LYS A 157 10.50 -9.78 1.88
C LYS A 157 10.35 -9.54 0.36
N PRO A 158 11.29 -10.04 -0.46
CA PRO A 158 11.16 -10.00 -1.91
C PRO A 158 9.99 -10.83 -2.48
N GLU A 159 9.58 -11.90 -1.79
CA GLU A 159 8.51 -12.81 -2.23
C GLU A 159 7.16 -12.41 -1.63
N LEU A 160 6.46 -11.50 -2.30
CA LEU A 160 5.13 -11.05 -1.88
C LEU A 160 4.04 -12.09 -2.14
N ILE A 161 3.17 -12.27 -1.16
CA ILE A 161 1.96 -13.08 -1.26
C ILE A 161 0.82 -12.25 -1.87
N CYS A 162 0.63 -11.01 -1.43
CA CYS A 162 -0.25 -10.06 -2.09
C CYS A 162 0.59 -9.12 -2.97
N PRO A 163 0.54 -9.25 -4.32
CA PRO A 163 1.36 -8.47 -5.24
C PRO A 163 1.14 -6.96 -5.16
N LEU A 164 -0.03 -6.52 -4.66
CA LEU A 164 -0.33 -5.11 -4.49
C LEU A 164 0.56 -4.44 -3.42
N ASN A 165 1.11 -5.19 -2.45
CA ASN A 165 1.76 -4.64 -1.26
C ASN A 165 3.20 -4.14 -1.51
N ILE A 166 3.40 -3.37 -2.57
CA ILE A 166 4.70 -2.82 -3.04
C ILE A 166 4.70 -1.30 -3.23
N GLY A 167 3.64 -0.61 -2.79
CA GLY A 167 3.43 0.83 -3.06
C GLY A 167 4.52 1.75 -2.51
N GLN A 168 5.24 1.35 -1.47
CA GLN A 168 6.33 2.13 -0.88
C GLN A 168 7.53 2.33 -1.84
N TYR A 169 7.67 1.49 -2.87
CA TYR A 169 8.71 1.62 -3.89
C TYR A 169 8.27 2.40 -5.14
N VAL A 170 7.05 2.94 -5.17
CA VAL A 170 6.64 3.81 -6.27
C VAL A 170 7.37 5.14 -6.14
N ASN A 171 8.21 5.43 -7.12
CA ASN A 171 9.04 6.63 -7.13
C ASN A 171 8.23 7.89 -7.46
N ASN A 172 8.88 9.02 -7.28
CA ASN A 172 8.34 10.30 -7.70
C ASN A 172 8.53 10.56 -9.18
N HIS A 173 7.49 11.15 -9.77
CA HIS A 173 7.59 11.72 -11.09
C HIS A 173 8.65 12.82 -11.13
N ASN A 174 9.14 13.06 -12.34
CA ASN A 174 9.93 14.24 -12.67
C ASN A 174 9.51 14.75 -14.06
N LYS A 175 10.23 15.73 -14.60
CA LYS A 175 9.90 16.29 -15.92
C LYS A 175 9.97 15.28 -17.06
N GLN A 176 10.85 14.29 -16.95
CA GLN A 176 11.06 13.25 -17.96
C GLN A 176 10.07 12.09 -17.80
N TYR A 177 9.78 11.73 -16.55
CA TYR A 177 8.90 10.62 -16.20
C TYR A 177 7.69 11.18 -15.44
N PRO A 178 6.60 11.54 -16.14
CA PRO A 178 5.43 12.16 -15.51
C PRO A 178 4.65 11.16 -14.67
N ALA A 179 3.88 11.67 -13.70
CA ALA A 179 3.05 10.84 -12.83
C ALA A 179 2.02 10.06 -13.65
N ASN A 180 1.80 8.81 -13.25
CA ASN A 180 0.80 7.92 -13.85
C ASN A 180 -0.06 7.22 -12.79
N VAL A 181 0.26 7.40 -11.51
CA VAL A 181 -0.55 6.98 -10.37
C VAL A 181 -0.68 8.11 -9.34
N ALA A 182 -1.76 8.09 -8.56
CA ALA A 182 -1.99 9.00 -7.44
C ALA A 182 -2.35 8.22 -6.17
N TYR A 183 -2.01 8.77 -5.01
CA TYR A 183 -2.37 8.19 -3.72
C TYR A 183 -3.85 8.44 -3.43
N GLN A 184 -4.53 7.43 -2.92
CA GLN A 184 -5.89 7.52 -2.42
C GLN A 184 -6.01 6.77 -1.10
N GLU A 185 -6.49 7.48 -0.08
CA GLU A 185 -6.77 6.95 1.25
C GLU A 185 -8.11 6.22 1.24
N LEU A 186 -8.15 5.01 1.82
CA LEU A 186 -9.32 4.15 1.93
C LEU A 186 -9.48 3.73 3.39
N ASP A 187 -10.66 3.90 3.96
CA ASP A 187 -11.01 3.42 5.28
C ASP A 187 -11.76 2.10 5.16
N ILE A 188 -11.06 0.99 5.47
CA ILE A 188 -11.63 -0.35 5.32
C ILE A 188 -12.74 -0.55 6.36
N PRO A 189 -13.99 -0.84 5.93
CA PRO A 189 -15.14 -0.91 6.83
C PRO A 189 -15.04 -2.12 7.76
N ASP A 190 -15.72 -2.05 8.90
CA ASP A 190 -15.79 -3.16 9.85
C ASP A 190 -16.46 -4.41 9.26
N SER A 191 -17.33 -4.22 8.27
CA SER A 191 -17.95 -5.31 7.50
C SER A 191 -16.99 -6.03 6.56
N PHE A 192 -15.77 -5.52 6.36
CA PHE A 192 -14.77 -6.18 5.51
C PHE A 192 -14.37 -7.54 6.12
N PRO A 193 -14.41 -8.65 5.35
CA PRO A 193 -14.24 -9.98 5.93
C PRO A 193 -12.91 -10.15 6.67
N ALA A 194 -12.98 -10.59 7.93
CA ALA A 194 -11.82 -10.72 8.80
C ALA A 194 -10.70 -11.58 8.19
N HIS A 195 -11.06 -12.68 7.54
CA HIS A 195 -10.10 -13.58 6.89
C HIS A 195 -9.36 -12.97 5.70
N LEU A 196 -9.87 -11.88 5.09
CA LEU A 196 -9.18 -11.19 4.00
C LEU A 196 -8.19 -10.13 4.52
N ARG A 197 -8.31 -9.71 5.79
CA ARG A 197 -7.38 -8.74 6.41
C ARG A 197 -5.94 -9.26 6.44
N GLN A 198 -5.75 -10.59 6.44
CA GLN A 198 -4.42 -11.22 6.34
C GLN A 198 -3.63 -10.85 5.08
N TYR A 199 -4.27 -10.27 4.05
CA TYR A 199 -3.64 -9.82 2.81
C TYR A 199 -3.44 -8.29 2.74
N LEU A 200 -4.00 -7.54 3.69
CA LEU A 200 -3.80 -6.09 3.78
C LEU A 200 -2.46 -5.79 4.46
N PRO A 201 -1.70 -4.78 4.00
CA PRO A 201 -0.34 -4.56 4.47
C PRO A 201 -0.24 -3.52 5.60
N ASN A 202 -1.37 -3.18 6.23
CA ASN A 202 -1.43 -2.14 7.25
C ASN A 202 -1.90 -2.74 8.58
N ASN A 203 -1.33 -2.24 9.66
CA ASN A 203 -1.77 -2.54 11.03
C ASN A 203 -1.52 -1.31 11.91
N PHE A 204 -2.16 -1.22 13.07
CA PHE A 204 -1.94 -0.10 14.00
C PHE A 204 -0.77 -0.36 14.95
N TYR A 205 -0.04 0.71 15.27
CA TYR A 205 1.00 0.67 16.30
C TYR A 205 0.43 0.34 17.68
N SER A 206 -0.61 1.03 18.14
CA SER A 206 -1.32 0.66 19.38
C SER A 206 -2.42 -0.37 19.13
N PRO A 207 -2.73 -1.23 20.13
CA PRO A 207 -3.82 -2.19 20.02
C PRO A 207 -5.17 -1.47 19.90
N SER A 208 -6.08 -2.04 19.12
CA SER A 208 -7.45 -1.53 18.93
C SER A 208 -8.31 -1.57 20.21
N LEU A 209 -7.83 -2.21 21.30
CA LEU A 209 -8.56 -2.39 22.56
C LEU A 209 -8.57 -1.16 23.48
N ASN A 210 -7.74 -0.14 23.22
CA ASN A 210 -7.66 1.08 24.05
C ASN A 210 -8.68 2.16 23.66
N VAL A 211 -9.72 1.78 22.92
CA VAL A 211 -10.70 2.72 22.40
C VAL A 211 -11.92 2.70 23.31
N SER A 212 -12.12 3.78 24.06
CA SER A 212 -13.33 4.03 24.85
C SER A 212 -14.57 3.78 23.99
N GLU A 213 -15.65 3.20 24.55
CA GLU A 213 -16.84 2.73 23.81
C GLU A 213 -17.48 3.77 22.85
N GLY A 214 -17.23 5.08 23.05
CA GLY A 214 -17.66 6.15 22.14
C GLY A 214 -16.76 6.42 20.92
N MET A 215 -15.58 5.79 20.83
CA MET A 215 -14.55 6.07 19.83
C MET A 215 -14.28 4.87 18.90
N GLN A 216 -15.00 3.75 19.09
CA GLN A 216 -14.86 2.54 18.28
C GLN A 216 -15.16 2.76 16.79
N ARG A 217 -16.03 3.74 16.46
CA ARG A 217 -16.33 4.14 15.07
C ARG A 217 -15.16 4.80 14.32
N TYR A 218 -14.07 5.17 15.01
CA TYR A 218 -12.98 5.99 14.46
C TYR A 218 -11.72 5.21 14.07
N LYS A 219 -11.70 3.88 14.21
CA LYS A 219 -10.49 3.10 13.91
C LYS A 219 -10.72 2.08 12.81
N LEU A 220 -11.40 2.51 11.74
CA LEU A 220 -11.36 1.81 10.47
C LEU A 220 -9.89 1.68 10.03
N LEU A 221 -9.55 0.54 9.45
CA LEU A 221 -8.17 0.32 9.02
C LEU A 221 -7.89 1.20 7.81
N ARG A 222 -7.04 2.22 7.98
CA ARG A 222 -6.56 3.07 6.88
C ARG A 222 -5.63 2.28 5.97
N VAL A 223 -5.98 2.23 4.69
CA VAL A 223 -5.13 1.71 3.61
C VAL A 223 -4.89 2.84 2.62
N VAL A 224 -3.69 2.94 2.08
CA VAL A 224 -3.38 3.90 1.01
C VAL A 224 -3.16 3.14 -0.28
N ALA A 225 -4.04 3.31 -1.25
CA ALA A 225 -3.90 2.76 -2.59
C ALA A 225 -3.17 3.75 -3.51
N LEU A 226 -2.38 3.22 -4.45
CA LEU A 226 -1.96 3.96 -5.63
C LEU A 226 -2.87 3.58 -6.78
N VAL A 227 -3.54 4.59 -7.33
CA VAL A 227 -4.57 4.45 -8.36
C VAL A 227 -4.07 5.07 -9.66
N SER A 228 -4.21 4.35 -10.78
CA SER A 228 -3.82 4.85 -12.09
C SER A 228 -4.64 6.08 -12.50
N VAL A 229 -3.96 7.18 -12.84
CA VAL A 229 -4.59 8.42 -13.34
C VAL A 229 -4.63 8.49 -14.87
N LYS A 230 -3.95 7.55 -15.53
CA LYS A 230 -3.97 7.34 -16.97
C LYS A 230 -3.73 5.86 -17.25
N GLU A 231 -3.90 5.48 -18.51
CA GLU A 231 -3.57 4.13 -18.98
C GLU A 231 -2.05 3.87 -18.85
N ILE A 232 -1.70 2.66 -18.41
CA ILE A 232 -0.28 2.25 -18.22
C ILE A 232 -0.06 0.90 -18.91
N LYS A 233 0.93 0.83 -19.79
CA LYS A 233 1.27 -0.35 -20.57
C LYS A 233 2.34 -1.18 -19.87
N SER A 234 2.35 -2.47 -20.17
CA SER A 234 3.47 -3.35 -19.85
C SER A 234 4.80 -2.74 -20.32
N GLY A 235 5.78 -2.67 -19.41
CA GLY A 235 7.05 -2.01 -19.66
C GLY A 235 7.21 -0.67 -18.93
N GLU A 236 6.12 -0.02 -18.54
CA GLU A 236 6.16 1.30 -17.90
C GLU A 236 6.33 1.22 -16.38
N GLU A 237 7.18 2.10 -15.84
CA GLU A 237 7.35 2.27 -14.39
C GLU A 237 6.25 3.20 -13.84
N LEU A 238 5.81 2.91 -12.63
CA LEU A 238 4.85 3.71 -11.89
C LEU A 238 5.56 4.90 -11.24
N PHE A 239 4.98 6.08 -11.41
CA PHE A 239 5.44 7.33 -10.82
C PHE A 239 4.27 8.07 -10.18
N SER A 240 4.48 8.49 -8.94
CA SER A 240 3.49 9.25 -8.18
C SER A 240 3.78 10.75 -8.21
N SER A 241 2.74 11.57 -8.03
CA SER A 241 2.88 12.95 -7.58
C SER A 241 2.81 12.98 -6.05
N TYR A 242 3.86 13.42 -5.36
CA TYR A 242 3.75 13.69 -3.92
C TYR A 242 2.66 14.73 -3.70
N PHE A 243 1.62 14.35 -2.94
CA PHE A 243 0.83 15.29 -2.19
C PHE A 243 1.53 15.51 -0.85
N THR A 244 2.41 16.51 -0.77
CA THR A 244 2.71 17.09 0.53
C THR A 244 1.56 18.03 0.85
N LEU A 245 0.47 17.51 1.41
CA LEU A 245 -0.47 18.37 2.14
C LEU A 245 0.21 18.79 3.43
N VAL A 246 1.09 19.79 3.33
CA VAL A 246 1.46 20.61 4.49
C VAL A 246 0.35 21.65 4.60
N ARG A 247 -0.61 21.42 5.50
CA ARG A 247 -1.39 22.51 6.07
C ARG A 247 -0.59 23.13 7.20
#